data_AF-A0AAU8CRC5-F1
#
_entry.id   AF-A0AAU8CRC5-F1
#
_cell.length_a   1.000
_cell.length_b   1.000
_cell.length_c   1.000
_cell.angle_alpha   90.00
_cell.angle_beta   90.00
_cell.angle_gamma   90.00
#
_symmetry.space_group_name_H-M   'P 1'
#
loop_
_entity.id
_entity.type
_entity.pdbx_description
1 polymer ?
#
loop_
_entity_poly.entity_id
_entity_poly.type
_entity_poly.pdbx_seq_one_letter_code
_entity_poly.pdbx_strand_id
1 'polypeptide(L)'
;MGIYLPIAEMSVNVLVLLAMGAAVGFLSGMFGVGGGFLITPLLIFYNIPPAIAVATGANQVIASSFSGALAHFKRGTLDFKLGTVLLAGGIVGSTIGIYAFTLLRALGQLDLFISLLYVVFLGLVGGLMLVESVNAIRRAKGGAAPTLKKPGQHNWIHRLPLKMRFRASKLFVSVIPVLALGAGIGFLSSIMGVGGGFIMVPALIYLLKVPTNVVVGTSLFQIIFVAAFTTIVHATTNQTVDIVLAFVLMLGGVAGAQYGAKAGQKLRGEQLRALLGMLVLAVAVRLAFGLFLPPPSLYSLTGLTGEP
;
A
#
# COMPACT_ATOMS: atom_id res chain seq x y z
N MET A 1 7.31 -14.94 -24.64
CA MET A 1 8.73 -14.56 -24.42
C MET A 1 9.00 -14.62 -22.93
N GLY A 2 9.82 -15.57 -22.49
CA GLY A 2 10.28 -15.64 -21.10
C GLY A 2 11.44 -14.67 -20.85
N ILE A 3 11.49 -14.07 -19.67
CA ILE A 3 12.65 -13.31 -19.18
C ILE A 3 13.15 -13.98 -17.90
N TYR A 4 14.45 -14.01 -17.72
CA TYR A 4 15.08 -14.52 -16.51
C TYR A 4 15.11 -13.41 -15.45
N LEU A 5 14.66 -13.73 -14.25
CA LEU A 5 14.78 -12.86 -13.09
C LEU A 5 16.09 -13.18 -12.36
N PRO A 6 17.08 -12.28 -12.34
CA PRO A 6 18.41 -12.57 -11.79
C PRO A 6 18.41 -12.81 -10.28
N ILE A 7 17.47 -12.22 -9.53
CA ILE A 7 17.43 -12.38 -8.07
C ILE A 7 16.42 -13.47 -7.66
N ALA A 8 15.36 -13.65 -8.44
CA ALA A 8 14.38 -14.72 -8.18
C ALA A 8 14.76 -16.06 -8.81
N GLU A 9 15.85 -16.09 -9.58
CA GLU A 9 16.42 -17.27 -10.26
C GLU A 9 15.40 -18.09 -11.06
N MET A 10 14.40 -17.41 -11.62
CA MET A 10 13.28 -18.06 -12.30
C MET A 10 12.94 -17.38 -13.61
N SER A 11 12.48 -18.18 -14.57
CA SER A 11 12.01 -17.69 -15.86
C SER A 11 10.52 -17.37 -15.78
N VAL A 12 10.16 -16.14 -16.15
CA VAL A 12 8.79 -15.62 -16.07
C VAL A 12 8.35 -15.01 -17.39
N ASN A 13 7.04 -15.02 -17.64
CA ASN A 13 6.51 -14.45 -18.88
C ASN A 13 6.39 -12.93 -18.77
N VAL A 14 7.13 -12.20 -19.63
CA VAL A 14 7.12 -10.72 -19.67
C VAL A 14 5.71 -10.16 -19.86
N LEU A 15 4.90 -10.80 -20.71
CA LEU A 15 3.54 -10.34 -20.98
C LEU A 15 2.65 -10.44 -19.73
N VAL A 16 2.84 -11.47 -18.92
CA VAL A 16 2.09 -11.65 -17.66
C VAL A 16 2.51 -10.58 -16.66
N LEU A 17 3.81 -10.34 -16.50
CA LEU A 17 4.30 -9.28 -15.62
C LEU A 17 3.82 -7.90 -16.06
N LEU A 18 3.88 -7.60 -17.35
CA LEU A 18 3.40 -6.32 -17.89
C LEU A 18 1.89 -6.17 -17.70
N ALA A 19 1.11 -7.23 -17.92
CA ALA A 19 -0.33 -7.25 -17.67
C ALA A 19 -0.68 -7.10 -16.18
N MET A 20 0.05 -7.77 -15.28
CA MET A 20 -0.08 -7.60 -13.84
C MET A 20 0.26 -6.18 -13.41
N GLY A 21 1.38 -5.65 -13.91
CA GLY A 21 1.80 -4.27 -13.73
C GLY A 21 0.70 -3.30 -14.16
N ALA A 22 0.17 -3.47 -15.37
CA ALA A 22 -0.90 -2.65 -15.92
C ALA A 22 -2.22 -2.77 -15.15
N ALA A 23 -2.63 -3.97 -14.76
CA ALA A 23 -3.85 -4.18 -13.98
C ALA A 23 -3.74 -3.53 -12.60
N VAL A 24 -2.65 -3.76 -11.88
CA VAL A 24 -2.40 -3.15 -10.58
C VAL A 24 -2.23 -1.63 -10.70
N GLY A 25 -1.54 -1.16 -11.72
CA GLY A 25 -1.42 0.26 -12.05
C GLY A 25 -2.79 0.88 -12.29
N PHE A 26 -3.64 0.24 -13.09
CA PHE A 26 -5.01 0.69 -13.37
C PHE A 26 -5.84 0.80 -12.09
N LEU A 27 -5.81 -0.22 -11.24
CA LEU A 27 -6.51 -0.20 -9.95
C LEU A 27 -5.93 0.89 -9.03
N SER A 28 -4.60 1.01 -8.97
CA SER A 28 -3.89 2.07 -8.23
C SER A 28 -4.35 3.47 -8.65
N GLY A 29 -4.38 3.74 -9.96
CA GLY A 29 -4.80 5.01 -10.52
C GLY A 29 -6.29 5.29 -10.31
N MET A 30 -7.13 4.26 -10.41
CA MET A 30 -8.58 4.38 -10.23
C MET A 30 -8.96 4.71 -8.78
N PHE A 31 -8.29 4.08 -7.81
CA PHE A 31 -8.59 4.28 -6.39
C PHE A 31 -7.75 5.37 -5.74
N GLY A 32 -6.57 5.71 -6.30
CA GLY A 32 -5.62 6.66 -5.73
C GLY A 32 -4.87 6.11 -4.52
N VAL A 33 -4.73 4.79 -4.42
CA VAL A 33 -4.32 4.11 -3.17
C VAL A 33 -2.87 3.60 -3.21
N GLY A 34 -2.18 3.70 -4.35
CA GLY A 34 -0.84 3.13 -4.51
C GLY A 34 -0.91 1.60 -4.55
N GLY A 35 -0.87 1.01 -5.73
CA GLY A 35 -1.21 -0.39 -6.03
C GLY A 35 -0.33 -1.46 -5.39
N GLY A 36 0.63 -1.10 -4.54
CA GLY A 36 1.55 -2.04 -3.90
C GLY A 36 0.85 -3.11 -3.07
N PHE A 37 -0.31 -2.80 -2.49
CA PHE A 37 -1.06 -3.78 -1.71
C PHE A 37 -1.52 -5.00 -2.52
N LEU A 38 -1.66 -4.87 -3.85
CA LEU A 38 -2.06 -5.96 -4.73
C LEU A 38 -0.89 -6.62 -5.43
N ILE A 39 0.16 -5.87 -5.78
CA ILE A 39 1.24 -6.46 -6.57
C ILE A 39 1.93 -7.59 -5.81
N THR A 40 2.25 -7.38 -4.54
CA THR A 40 3.00 -8.37 -3.76
C THR A 40 2.23 -9.68 -3.64
N PRO A 41 0.93 -9.73 -3.24
CA PRO A 41 0.16 -10.96 -3.29
C PRO A 41 0.07 -11.59 -4.69
N LEU A 42 -0.09 -10.79 -5.75
CA LEU A 42 -0.16 -11.32 -7.11
C LEU A 42 1.17 -11.94 -7.57
N LEU A 43 2.30 -11.36 -7.19
CA LEU A 43 3.63 -11.92 -7.45
C LEU A 43 3.85 -13.22 -6.66
N ILE A 44 3.41 -13.27 -5.40
CA ILE A 44 3.44 -14.48 -4.58
C ILE A 44 2.58 -15.58 -5.23
N PHE A 45 1.39 -15.24 -5.75
CA PHE A 45 0.56 -16.18 -6.49
C PHE A 45 1.17 -16.65 -7.81
N TYR A 46 2.13 -15.90 -8.35
CA TYR A 46 2.92 -16.29 -9.51
C TYR A 46 4.20 -17.05 -9.13
N ASN A 47 4.31 -17.50 -7.88
CA ASN A 47 5.43 -18.23 -7.30
C ASN A 47 6.74 -17.44 -7.21
N ILE A 48 6.68 -16.10 -7.23
CA ILE A 48 7.85 -15.28 -6.95
C ILE A 48 8.05 -15.24 -5.42
N PRO A 49 9.29 -15.49 -4.93
CA PRO A 49 9.57 -15.49 -3.49
C PRO A 49 9.07 -14.22 -2.79
N PRO A 50 8.41 -14.32 -1.61
CA PRO A 50 7.83 -13.17 -0.92
C PRO A 50 8.83 -12.05 -0.64
N ALA A 51 10.07 -12.40 -0.33
CA ALA A 51 11.13 -11.41 -0.09
C ALA A 51 11.37 -10.49 -1.30
N ILE A 52 11.35 -11.07 -2.51
CA ILE A 52 11.55 -10.35 -3.78
C ILE A 52 10.27 -9.62 -4.18
N ALA A 53 9.10 -10.26 -3.99
CA ALA A 53 7.81 -9.65 -4.26
C ALA A 53 7.56 -8.37 -3.44
N VAL A 54 7.98 -8.35 -2.17
CA VAL A 54 7.92 -7.17 -1.29
C VAL A 54 8.85 -6.07 -1.77
N ALA A 55 10.14 -6.40 -1.96
CA ALA A 55 11.17 -5.43 -2.27
C ALA A 55 10.98 -4.83 -3.67
N THR A 56 10.70 -5.67 -4.66
CA THR A 56 10.46 -5.23 -6.04
C THR A 56 9.09 -4.57 -6.21
N GLY A 57 8.06 -5.03 -5.49
CA GLY A 57 6.72 -4.45 -5.53
C GLY A 57 6.70 -2.95 -5.18
N ALA A 58 7.52 -2.54 -4.21
CA ALA A 58 7.66 -1.13 -3.82
C ALA A 58 8.04 -0.21 -5.00
N ASN A 59 8.86 -0.67 -5.94
CA ASN A 59 9.28 0.12 -7.11
C ASN A 59 8.14 0.46 -8.05
N GLN A 60 7.23 -0.49 -8.30
CA GLN A 60 6.05 -0.23 -9.12
C GLN A 60 5.17 0.85 -8.47
N VAL A 61 5.07 0.84 -7.13
CA VAL A 61 4.28 1.84 -6.41
C VAL A 61 4.85 3.24 -6.64
N ILE A 62 6.17 3.40 -6.61
CA ILE A 62 6.83 4.70 -6.88
C ILE A 62 6.37 5.26 -8.23
N ALA A 63 6.41 4.44 -9.28
CA ALA A 63 6.08 4.89 -10.63
C ALA A 63 4.61 5.32 -10.77
N SER A 64 3.68 4.51 -10.25
CA SER A 64 2.25 4.84 -10.27
C SER A 64 1.91 6.04 -9.36
N SER A 65 2.55 6.14 -8.21
CA SER A 65 2.35 7.23 -7.24
C SER A 65 2.91 8.55 -7.74
N PHE A 66 4.03 8.55 -8.46
CA PHE A 66 4.59 9.76 -9.07
C PHE A 66 3.62 10.37 -10.10
N SER A 67 3.03 9.53 -10.96
CA SER A 67 2.02 9.97 -11.93
C SER A 67 0.79 10.59 -11.23
N GLY A 68 0.28 9.94 -10.18
CA GLY A 68 -0.85 10.45 -9.41
C GLY A 68 -0.54 11.72 -8.61
N ALA A 69 0.61 11.76 -7.91
CA ALA A 69 1.04 12.91 -7.13
C ALA A 69 1.22 14.15 -8.01
N LEU A 70 1.76 14.01 -9.22
CA LEU A 70 1.89 15.12 -10.16
C LEU A 70 0.52 15.69 -10.57
N ALA A 71 -0.48 14.84 -10.81
CA ALA A 71 -1.84 15.29 -11.12
C ALA A 71 -2.47 16.05 -9.95
N HIS A 72 -2.27 15.58 -8.72
CA HIS A 72 -2.76 16.24 -7.51
C HIS A 72 -2.00 17.52 -7.16
N PHE A 73 -0.71 17.59 -7.51
CA PHE A 73 0.13 18.78 -7.34
C PHE A 73 -0.38 19.91 -8.22
N LYS A 74 -0.65 19.62 -9.50
CA LYS A 74 -1.27 20.59 -10.44
C LYS A 74 -2.64 21.10 -9.98
N ARG A 75 -3.37 20.30 -9.17
CA ARG A 75 -4.68 20.67 -8.61
C ARG A 75 -4.58 21.42 -7.27
N GLY A 76 -3.39 21.64 -6.72
CA GLY A 76 -3.21 22.29 -5.42
C GLY A 76 -3.77 21.49 -4.24
N THR A 77 -3.92 20.17 -4.39
CA THR A 77 -4.52 19.29 -3.37
C THR A 77 -3.48 18.61 -2.46
N LEU A 78 -2.19 18.91 -2.61
CA LEU A 78 -1.13 18.38 -1.75
C LEU A 78 -0.95 19.26 -0.52
N ASP A 79 -1.10 18.66 0.66
CA ASP A 79 -0.59 19.25 1.90
C ASP A 79 0.85 18.79 2.13
N PHE A 80 1.81 19.58 1.63
CA PHE A 80 3.25 19.30 1.78
C PHE A 80 3.68 19.23 3.24
N LYS A 81 3.09 20.05 4.12
CA LYS A 81 3.46 20.08 5.53
C LYS A 81 3.01 18.80 6.24
N LEU A 82 1.79 18.33 5.95
CA LEU A 82 1.32 17.04 6.46
C LEU A 82 2.15 15.90 5.88
N GLY A 83 2.45 15.97 4.58
CA GLY A 83 3.24 14.97 3.87
C GLY A 83 4.67 14.82 4.42
N THR A 84 5.36 15.93 4.73
CA THR A 84 6.72 15.87 5.28
C THR A 84 6.77 15.35 6.71
N VAL A 85 5.77 15.67 7.54
CA VAL A 85 5.67 15.09 8.89
C VAL A 85 5.41 13.58 8.81
N LEU A 86 4.48 13.14 7.96
CA LEU A 86 4.24 11.72 7.71
C LEU A 86 5.48 11.01 7.15
N LEU A 87 6.21 11.68 6.26
CA LEU A 87 7.46 11.17 5.69
C LEU A 87 8.54 10.98 6.76
N ALA A 88 8.73 11.95 7.65
CA ALA A 88 9.72 11.84 8.73
C ALA A 88 9.44 10.63 9.63
N GLY A 89 8.17 10.45 10.04
CA GLY A 89 7.76 9.25 10.77
C GLY A 89 7.94 7.98 9.93
N GLY A 90 7.53 8.04 8.66
CA GLY A 90 7.59 6.93 7.71
C GLY A 90 8.99 6.41 7.44
N ILE A 91 10.00 7.30 7.35
CA ILE A 91 11.41 6.90 7.21
C ILE A 91 11.82 6.09 8.44
N VAL A 92 11.62 6.63 9.66
CA VAL A 92 11.97 5.95 10.92
C VAL A 92 11.29 4.59 11.01
N GLY A 93 9.97 4.55 10.76
CA GLY A 93 9.20 3.32 10.77
C GLY A 93 9.66 2.31 9.73
N SER A 94 9.94 2.76 8.50
CA SER A 94 10.40 1.89 7.42
C SER A 94 11.75 1.27 7.73
N THR A 95 12.69 2.02 8.29
CA THR A 95 13.99 1.51 8.75
C THR A 95 13.81 0.39 9.77
N ILE A 96 12.99 0.61 10.81
CA ILE A 96 12.68 -0.42 11.81
C ILE A 96 12.04 -1.65 11.17
N GLY A 97 11.10 -1.44 10.23
CA GLY A 97 10.43 -2.53 9.53
C GLY A 97 11.37 -3.33 8.61
N ILE A 98 12.39 -2.71 8.02
CA ILE A 98 13.39 -3.44 7.22
C ILE A 98 14.29 -4.28 8.11
N TYR A 99 14.73 -3.79 9.26
CA TYR A 99 15.46 -4.61 10.22
C TYR A 99 14.62 -5.78 10.73
N ALA A 100 13.33 -5.55 11.01
CA ALA A 100 12.41 -6.61 11.37
C ALA A 100 12.24 -7.63 10.23
N PHE A 101 12.15 -7.17 8.98
CA PHE A 101 12.12 -8.02 7.80
C PHE A 101 13.39 -8.87 7.67
N THR A 102 14.58 -8.29 7.84
CA THR A 102 15.86 -9.01 7.81
C THR A 102 15.92 -10.08 8.91
N LEU A 103 15.45 -9.74 10.13
CA LEU A 103 15.37 -10.70 11.23
C LEU A 103 14.41 -11.85 10.92
N LEU A 104 13.20 -11.56 10.44
CA LEU A 104 12.21 -12.57 10.05
C LEU A 104 12.70 -13.47 8.90
N ARG A 105 13.47 -12.89 7.96
CA ARG A 105 14.12 -13.63 6.88
C ARG A 105 15.17 -14.60 7.44
N ALA A 106 16.03 -14.12 8.34
CA ALA A 106 17.05 -14.95 8.98
C ALA A 106 16.45 -16.09 9.81
N LEU A 107 15.27 -15.88 10.40
CA LEU A 107 14.52 -16.90 11.13
C LEU A 107 13.73 -17.86 10.23
N GLY A 108 13.69 -17.64 8.91
CA GLY A 108 12.88 -18.46 7.98
C GLY A 108 11.37 -18.31 8.14
N GLN A 109 10.89 -17.31 8.89
CA GLN A 109 9.46 -17.09 9.18
C GLN A 109 8.82 -15.97 8.36
N LEU A 110 9.57 -15.38 7.43
CA LEU A 110 9.16 -14.24 6.63
C LEU A 110 7.86 -14.50 5.83
N ASP A 111 7.78 -15.64 5.15
CA ASP A 111 6.65 -15.99 4.28
C ASP A 111 5.34 -16.12 5.07
N LEU A 112 5.42 -16.82 6.22
CA LEU A 112 4.30 -16.97 7.15
C LEU A 112 3.88 -15.61 7.72
N PHE A 113 4.85 -14.82 8.17
CA PHE A 113 4.58 -13.51 8.78
C PHE A 113 3.92 -12.55 7.80
N ILE A 114 4.44 -12.43 6.58
CA ILE A 114 3.86 -11.59 5.52
C ILE A 114 2.44 -12.06 5.20
N SER A 115 2.23 -13.37 5.02
CA SER A 115 0.91 -13.91 4.69
C SER A 115 -0.12 -13.65 5.79
N LEU A 116 0.22 -13.89 7.05
CA LEU A 116 -0.65 -13.57 8.21
C LEU A 116 -0.94 -12.07 8.29
N LEU A 117 0.09 -11.24 8.14
CA LEU A 117 -0.05 -9.79 8.18
C LEU A 117 -0.99 -9.30 7.07
N TYR A 118 -0.84 -9.83 5.85
CA TYR A 118 -1.76 -9.52 4.76
C TYR A 118 -3.19 -9.98 5.02
N VAL A 119 -3.40 -11.20 5.51
CA VAL A 119 -4.75 -11.70 5.83
C VAL A 119 -5.43 -10.82 6.87
N VAL A 120 -4.72 -10.47 7.94
CA VAL A 120 -5.25 -9.61 9.01
C VAL A 120 -5.52 -8.20 8.49
N PHE A 121 -4.54 -7.56 7.83
CA PHE A 121 -4.70 -6.17 7.38
C PHE A 121 -5.70 -6.02 6.23
N LEU A 122 -5.61 -6.85 5.19
CA LEU A 122 -6.57 -6.79 4.08
C LEU A 122 -7.96 -7.23 4.56
N GLY A 123 -8.06 -8.23 5.43
CA GLY A 123 -9.34 -8.67 6.01
C GLY A 123 -10.02 -7.56 6.82
N LEU A 124 -9.28 -6.93 7.74
CA LEU A 124 -9.81 -5.84 8.57
C LEU A 124 -10.16 -4.61 7.74
N VAL A 125 -9.23 -4.09 6.94
CA VAL A 125 -9.46 -2.86 6.16
C VAL A 125 -10.50 -3.10 5.07
N GLY A 126 -10.40 -4.20 4.33
CA GLY A 126 -11.38 -4.57 3.31
C GLY A 126 -12.78 -4.77 3.89
N GLY A 127 -12.88 -5.44 5.05
CA GLY A 127 -14.13 -5.64 5.77
C GLY A 127 -14.77 -4.33 6.22
N LEU A 128 -13.99 -3.45 6.85
CA LEU A 128 -14.46 -2.12 7.27
C LEU A 128 -14.93 -1.28 6.07
N MET A 129 -14.16 -1.27 4.97
CA MET A 129 -14.51 -0.51 3.76
C MET A 129 -15.77 -1.05 3.08
N LEU A 130 -15.95 -2.37 3.04
CA LEU A 130 -17.15 -2.99 2.47
C LEU A 130 -18.38 -2.69 3.33
N VAL A 131 -18.29 -2.87 4.65
CA VAL A 131 -19.40 -2.56 5.57
C VAL A 131 -19.81 -1.10 5.47
N GLU A 132 -18.86 -0.16 5.44
CA GLU A 132 -19.18 1.25 5.30
C GLU A 132 -19.79 1.58 3.93
N SER A 133 -19.27 1.00 2.85
CA SER A 133 -19.82 1.23 1.51
C SER A 133 -21.24 0.67 1.37
N VAL A 134 -21.50 -0.55 1.87
CA VAL A 134 -22.84 -1.14 1.90
C VAL A 134 -23.79 -0.27 2.72
N ASN A 135 -23.35 0.22 3.88
CA ASN A 135 -24.16 1.11 4.72
C ASN A 135 -24.44 2.46 4.05
N ALA A 136 -23.47 3.04 3.33
CA ALA A 136 -23.65 4.27 2.58
C ALA A 136 -24.66 4.09 1.43
N ILE A 137 -24.52 3.02 0.64
CA ILE A 137 -25.43 2.71 -0.47
C ILE A 137 -26.86 2.46 0.04
N ARG A 138 -27.01 1.74 1.17
CA ARG A 138 -28.33 1.51 1.79
C ARG A 138 -28.97 2.81 2.28
N ARG A 139 -28.21 3.73 2.88
CA ARG A 139 -28.70 5.06 3.31
C ARG A 139 -29.08 5.95 2.13
N ALA A 140 -28.29 5.93 1.06
CA ALA A 140 -28.58 6.67 -0.16
C ALA A 140 -29.87 6.19 -0.85
N LYS A 141 -30.15 4.87 -0.83
CA LYS A 141 -31.41 4.30 -1.32
C LYS A 141 -32.61 4.57 -0.39
N GLY A 142 -32.37 4.71 0.92
CA GLY A 142 -33.41 4.96 1.92
C GLY A 142 -33.83 6.42 2.09
N GLY A 143 -33.34 7.35 1.26
CA GLY A 143 -33.68 8.78 1.34
C GLY A 143 -33.20 9.48 2.62
N ALA A 144 -32.39 8.82 3.45
CA ALA A 144 -31.91 9.39 4.69
C ALA A 144 -30.86 10.47 4.40
N ALA A 145 -31.14 11.71 4.79
CA ALA A 145 -30.19 12.81 4.68
C ALA A 145 -28.84 12.41 5.30
N PRO A 146 -27.70 12.71 4.64
CA PRO A 146 -26.40 12.37 5.19
C PRO A 146 -26.26 13.07 6.53
N THR A 147 -26.21 12.31 7.63
CA THR A 147 -25.84 12.84 8.92
C THR A 147 -24.41 13.36 8.78
N LEU A 148 -24.25 14.66 8.62
CA LEU A 148 -22.99 15.37 8.87
C LEU A 148 -22.57 14.96 10.28
N LYS A 149 -21.68 13.97 10.40
CA LYS A 149 -21.03 13.67 11.68
C LYS A 149 -20.34 14.98 12.07
N LYS A 150 -20.94 15.70 13.02
CA LYS A 150 -20.41 16.97 13.54
C LYS A 150 -18.93 16.74 13.87
N PRO A 151 -18.00 17.49 13.24
CA PRO A 151 -16.57 17.33 13.52
C PRO A 151 -16.28 17.93 14.89
N GLY A 152 -16.42 17.12 15.93
CA GLY A 152 -16.15 17.56 17.28
C GLY A 152 -16.52 16.46 18.27
N GLN A 153 -15.49 15.81 18.80
CA GLN A 153 -15.43 14.98 20.03
C GLN A 153 -14.58 13.74 19.79
N HIS A 154 -13.26 13.91 19.89
CA HIS A 154 -12.45 13.02 20.72
C HIS A 154 -11.28 13.82 21.29
N ASN A 155 -11.32 13.96 22.61
CA ASN A 155 -10.60 14.95 23.43
C ASN A 155 -9.13 14.59 23.72
N TRP A 156 -8.62 13.48 23.16
CA TRP A 156 -7.30 12.93 23.49
C TRP A 156 -6.19 13.48 22.60
N ILE A 157 -6.45 13.65 21.30
CA ILE A 157 -5.46 14.10 20.31
C ILE A 157 -5.11 15.61 20.45
N HIS A 158 -5.94 16.40 21.14
CA HIS A 158 -5.72 17.83 21.37
C HIS A 158 -4.90 18.15 22.64
N ARG A 159 -4.60 17.15 23.48
CA ARG A 159 -3.85 17.31 24.74
C ARG A 159 -2.33 17.16 24.59
N LEU A 160 -1.85 16.71 23.43
CA LEU A 160 -0.41 16.48 23.22
C LEU A 160 0.32 17.79 22.85
N PRO A 161 1.56 17.99 23.33
CA PRO A 161 2.39 19.16 22.99
C PRO A 161 2.73 19.20 21.49
N LEU A 162 3.17 20.35 20.98
CA LEU A 162 3.54 20.62 19.57
C LEU A 162 2.36 20.64 18.58
N LYS A 163 1.43 21.57 18.74
CA LYS A 163 0.31 21.79 17.80
C LYS A 163 0.81 22.44 16.52
N MET A 164 0.59 21.80 15.37
CA MET A 164 0.83 22.40 14.05
C MET A 164 -0.48 22.63 13.31
N ARG A 165 -0.59 23.79 12.66
CA ARG A 165 -1.67 24.06 11.70
C ARG A 165 -1.27 23.51 10.33
N PHE A 166 -2.09 22.62 9.78
CA PHE A 166 -2.02 22.12 8.41
C PHE A 166 -3.10 22.84 7.59
N ARG A 167 -2.69 23.84 6.80
CA ARG A 167 -3.61 24.79 6.15
C ARG A 167 -4.46 24.12 5.06
N ALA A 168 -3.86 23.26 4.23
CA ALA A 168 -4.58 22.56 3.16
C ALA A 168 -5.48 21.44 3.71
N SER A 169 -5.05 20.74 4.76
CA SER A 169 -5.82 19.68 5.42
C SER A 169 -6.89 20.20 6.41
N LYS A 170 -6.99 21.53 6.62
CA LYS A 170 -7.85 22.18 7.62
C LYS A 170 -7.71 21.57 9.03
N LEU A 171 -6.50 21.10 9.36
CA LEU A 171 -6.24 20.32 10.57
C LEU A 171 -5.42 21.14 11.59
N PHE A 172 -5.82 21.08 12.85
CA PHE A 172 -5.05 21.55 14.01
C PHE A 172 -4.84 20.37 14.96
N VAL A 173 -3.81 19.59 14.69
CA VAL A 173 -3.48 18.39 15.47
C VAL A 173 -1.99 18.44 15.82
N SER A 174 -1.64 17.82 16.93
CA SER A 174 -0.26 17.70 17.37
C SER A 174 0.57 16.89 16.36
N VAL A 175 1.85 17.21 16.24
CA VAL A 175 2.76 16.52 15.30
C VAL A 175 2.96 15.05 15.68
N ILE A 176 2.87 14.72 16.97
CA ILE A 176 3.15 13.39 17.51
C ILE A 176 2.26 12.28 16.92
N PRO A 177 0.91 12.38 16.92
CA PRO A 177 0.04 11.39 16.27
C PRO A 177 0.33 11.21 14.78
N VAL A 178 0.71 12.28 14.07
CA VAL A 178 1.01 12.23 12.64
C VAL A 178 2.33 11.50 12.41
N LEU A 179 3.36 11.77 13.21
CA LEU A 179 4.62 11.04 13.18
C LEU A 179 4.43 9.56 13.51
N ALA A 180 3.69 9.25 14.56
CA ALA A 180 3.42 7.87 14.97
C ALA A 180 2.65 7.09 13.89
N LEU A 181 1.65 7.72 13.26
CA LEU A 181 0.91 7.14 12.15
C LEU A 181 1.80 6.94 10.92
N GLY A 182 2.64 7.93 10.60
CA GLY A 182 3.67 7.81 9.56
C GLY A 182 4.62 6.64 9.83
N ALA A 183 5.12 6.51 11.06
CA ALA A 183 6.02 5.43 11.46
C ALA A 183 5.35 4.05 11.40
N GLY A 184 4.14 3.89 11.93
CA GLY A 184 3.41 2.62 11.84
C GLY A 184 3.16 2.21 10.40
N ILE A 185 2.79 3.15 9.52
CA ILE A 185 2.56 2.85 8.11
C ILE A 185 3.87 2.58 7.37
N GLY A 186 4.94 3.31 7.69
CA GLY A 186 6.28 3.04 7.15
C GLY A 186 6.76 1.63 7.49
N PHE A 187 6.60 1.22 8.76
CA PHE A 187 6.93 -0.12 9.26
C PHE A 187 6.15 -1.21 8.52
N LEU A 188 4.83 -1.07 8.43
CA LEU A 188 3.98 -2.04 7.71
C LEU A 188 4.30 -2.06 6.21
N SER A 189 4.54 -0.89 5.62
CA SER A 189 4.86 -0.76 4.20
C SER A 189 6.19 -1.41 3.84
N SER A 190 7.20 -1.36 4.71
CA SER A 190 8.51 -1.94 4.40
C SER A 190 8.54 -3.47 4.57
N ILE A 191 7.73 -4.01 5.48
CA ILE A 191 7.58 -5.47 5.64
C ILE A 191 6.69 -6.05 4.55
N MET A 192 5.57 -5.39 4.23
CA MET A 192 4.59 -5.94 3.30
C MET A 192 4.85 -5.54 1.83
N GLY A 193 5.64 -4.50 1.55
CA GLY A 193 5.85 -4.03 0.17
C GLY A 193 4.63 -3.28 -0.41
N VAL A 194 3.66 -2.96 0.44
CA VAL A 194 2.36 -2.38 0.08
C VAL A 194 2.48 -0.93 -0.42
N GLY A 195 3.61 -0.27 -0.19
CA GLY A 195 3.77 1.16 -0.51
C GLY A 195 2.83 2.06 0.30
N GLY A 196 2.31 1.60 1.44
CA GLY A 196 1.64 2.39 2.49
C GLY A 196 0.27 3.00 2.17
N GLY A 197 -0.06 3.31 0.91
CA GLY A 197 -1.23 4.11 0.56
C GLY A 197 -2.58 3.50 0.90
N PHE A 198 -2.70 2.18 0.78
CA PHE A 198 -3.89 1.42 1.19
C PHE A 198 -4.24 1.56 2.67
N ILE A 199 -3.23 1.70 3.52
CA ILE A 199 -3.42 1.88 4.95
C ILE A 199 -3.52 3.38 5.27
N MET A 200 -2.71 4.20 4.59
CA MET A 200 -2.63 5.65 4.80
C MET A 200 -3.94 6.37 4.49
N VAL A 201 -4.60 6.04 3.38
CA VAL A 201 -5.83 6.74 2.97
C VAL A 201 -6.95 6.56 4.02
N PRO A 202 -7.33 5.33 4.42
CA PRO A 202 -8.25 5.12 5.54
C PRO A 202 -7.76 5.76 6.85
N ALA A 203 -6.48 5.65 7.19
CA ALA A 203 -5.96 6.18 8.45
C ALA A 203 -6.12 7.71 8.53
N LEU A 204 -5.79 8.43 7.46
CA LEU A 204 -5.94 9.88 7.40
C LEU A 204 -7.41 10.32 7.40
N ILE A 205 -8.31 9.55 6.76
CA ILE A 205 -9.75 9.85 6.73
C ILE A 205 -10.43 9.54 8.07
N TYR A 206 -10.14 8.41 8.69
CA TYR A 206 -10.88 7.95 9.86
C TYR A 206 -10.28 8.42 11.17
N LEU A 207 -8.94 8.38 11.31
CA LEU A 207 -8.27 8.78 12.56
C LEU A 207 -8.08 10.29 12.58
N LEU A 208 -7.55 10.87 11.49
CA LEU A 208 -7.26 12.31 11.44
C LEU A 208 -8.38 13.15 10.80
N LYS A 209 -9.41 12.53 10.20
CA LYS A 209 -10.54 13.25 9.58
C LYS A 209 -10.13 14.29 8.53
N VAL A 210 -9.03 14.02 7.83
CA VAL A 210 -8.54 14.87 6.74
C VAL A 210 -9.48 14.74 5.54
N PRO A 211 -9.82 15.84 4.85
CA PRO A 211 -10.64 15.80 3.64
C PRO A 211 -10.07 14.87 2.56
N THR A 212 -10.93 14.02 1.99
CA THR A 212 -10.54 12.96 1.04
C THR A 212 -9.77 13.47 -0.18
N ASN A 213 -10.13 14.67 -0.67
CA ASN A 213 -9.47 15.32 -1.80
C ASN A 213 -7.99 15.65 -1.53
N VAL A 214 -7.62 15.94 -0.28
CA VAL A 214 -6.24 16.23 0.15
C VAL A 214 -5.50 14.96 0.55
N VAL A 215 -6.20 14.01 1.19
CA VAL A 215 -5.61 12.73 1.65
C VAL A 215 -4.94 11.96 0.50
N VAL A 216 -5.61 11.84 -0.64
CA VAL A 216 -5.08 11.08 -1.78
C VAL A 216 -3.78 11.72 -2.28
N GLY A 217 -3.76 13.04 -2.47
CA GLY A 217 -2.57 13.75 -2.92
C GLY A 217 -1.40 13.68 -1.92
N THR A 218 -1.68 13.93 -0.64
CA THR A 218 -0.65 13.92 0.43
C THR A 218 -0.09 12.52 0.68
N SER A 219 -0.92 11.48 0.59
CA SER A 219 -0.44 10.10 0.72
C SER A 219 0.45 9.71 -0.47
N LEU A 220 0.03 9.97 -1.72
CA LEU A 220 0.87 9.69 -2.90
C LEU A 220 2.24 10.38 -2.84
N PHE A 221 2.28 11.63 -2.37
CA PHE A 221 3.55 12.32 -2.12
C PHE A 221 4.43 11.55 -1.12
N GLN A 222 3.91 11.20 0.06
CA GLN A 222 4.67 10.49 1.07
C GLN A 222 5.12 9.09 0.59
N ILE A 223 4.27 8.39 -0.16
CA ILE A 223 4.55 7.05 -0.68
C ILE A 223 5.77 7.06 -1.61
N ILE A 224 5.89 8.05 -2.49
CA ILE A 224 7.03 8.16 -3.42
C ILE A 224 8.34 8.14 -2.63
N PHE A 225 8.46 8.97 -1.60
CA PHE A 225 9.69 9.10 -0.83
C PHE A 225 9.95 7.89 0.09
N VAL A 226 8.91 7.38 0.78
CA VAL A 226 9.09 6.21 1.66
C VAL A 226 9.37 4.95 0.86
N ALA A 227 8.71 4.73 -0.28
CA ALA A 227 8.97 3.57 -1.13
C ALA A 227 10.34 3.68 -1.80
N ALA A 228 10.78 4.87 -2.23
CA ALA A 228 12.14 5.07 -2.73
C ALA A 228 13.19 4.77 -1.67
N PHE A 229 13.03 5.29 -0.45
CA PHE A 229 13.90 4.98 0.68
C PHE A 229 13.91 3.47 0.99
N THR A 230 12.73 2.87 1.11
CA THR A 230 12.57 1.44 1.40
C THR A 230 13.23 0.57 0.34
N THR A 231 13.11 0.94 -0.95
CA THR A 231 13.76 0.25 -2.06
C THR A 231 15.27 0.29 -1.92
N ILE A 232 15.84 1.47 -1.66
CA ILE A 232 17.29 1.63 -1.51
C ILE A 232 17.79 0.76 -0.36
N VAL A 233 17.13 0.81 0.80
CA VAL A 233 17.56 0.06 1.98
C VAL A 233 17.36 -1.44 1.79
N HIS A 234 16.31 -1.90 1.13
CA HIS A 234 16.16 -3.32 0.76
C HIS A 234 17.21 -3.78 -0.24
N ALA A 235 17.55 -2.95 -1.23
CA ALA A 235 18.60 -3.25 -2.21
C ALA A 235 19.98 -3.36 -1.55
N THR A 236 20.31 -2.45 -0.62
CA THR A 236 21.62 -2.45 0.05
C THR A 236 21.74 -3.44 1.19
N THR A 237 20.67 -3.67 1.96
CA THR A 237 20.72 -4.52 3.17
C THR A 237 20.37 -5.96 2.87
N ASN A 238 19.35 -6.19 2.04
CA ASN A 238 18.78 -7.52 1.80
C ASN A 238 19.07 -8.07 0.40
N GLN A 239 19.52 -7.23 -0.55
CA GLN A 239 19.78 -7.60 -1.95
C GLN A 239 18.60 -8.31 -2.63
N THR A 240 17.37 -7.92 -2.25
CA THR A 240 16.12 -8.57 -2.70
C THR A 240 15.43 -7.88 -3.88
N VAL A 241 15.96 -6.74 -4.34
CA VAL A 241 15.32 -5.90 -5.37
C VAL A 241 15.72 -6.37 -6.77
N ASP A 242 14.84 -7.14 -7.41
CA ASP A 242 15.03 -7.55 -8.81
C ASP A 242 14.71 -6.40 -9.77
N ILE A 243 15.75 -5.83 -10.38
CA ILE A 243 15.66 -4.66 -11.26
C ILE A 243 14.87 -4.97 -12.54
N VAL A 244 15.01 -6.18 -13.08
CA VAL A 244 14.33 -6.59 -14.31
C VAL A 244 12.82 -6.66 -14.06
N LEU A 245 12.43 -7.35 -12.98
CA LEU A 245 11.04 -7.41 -12.54
C LEU A 245 10.49 -6.01 -12.23
N ALA A 246 11.25 -5.18 -11.52
CA ALA A 246 10.86 -3.82 -11.17
C ALA A 246 10.53 -3.00 -12.42
N PHE A 247 11.42 -3.01 -13.41
CA PHE A 247 11.28 -2.22 -14.63
C PHE A 247 10.06 -2.65 -15.45
N VAL A 248 9.87 -3.96 -15.64
CA VAL A 248 8.71 -4.49 -16.39
C VAL A 248 7.39 -4.13 -15.71
N LEU A 249 7.32 -4.27 -14.38
CA LEU A 249 6.14 -3.89 -13.58
C LEU A 249 5.89 -2.39 -13.62
N MET A 250 6.94 -1.56 -13.54
CA MET A 250 6.82 -0.10 -13.64
C MET A 250 6.27 0.33 -14.99
N LEU A 251 6.75 -0.24 -16.10
CA LEU A 251 6.25 0.09 -17.44
C LEU A 251 4.75 -0.20 -17.58
N GLY A 252 4.32 -1.41 -17.20
CA GLY A 252 2.89 -1.75 -17.17
C GLY A 252 2.12 -0.83 -16.21
N GLY A 253 2.65 -0.64 -15.00
CA GLY A 253 2.04 0.13 -13.92
C GLY A 253 1.78 1.59 -14.25
N VAL A 254 2.73 2.26 -14.90
CA VAL A 254 2.56 3.66 -15.32
C VAL A 254 1.47 3.78 -16.38
N ALA A 255 1.48 2.91 -17.39
CA ALA A 255 0.44 2.91 -18.42
C ALA A 255 -0.93 2.66 -17.79
N GLY A 256 -1.05 1.60 -16.98
CA GLY A 256 -2.26 1.26 -16.24
C GLY A 256 -2.77 2.43 -15.39
N ALA A 257 -1.91 3.04 -14.58
CA ALA A 257 -2.29 4.11 -13.66
C ALA A 257 -2.87 5.34 -14.36
N GLN A 258 -2.34 5.70 -15.53
CA GLN A 258 -2.87 6.82 -16.31
C GLN A 258 -4.30 6.54 -16.81
N TYR A 259 -4.56 5.33 -17.33
CA TYR A 259 -5.92 4.95 -17.76
C TYR A 259 -6.86 4.77 -16.56
N GLY A 260 -6.36 4.19 -15.47
CA GLY A 260 -7.09 4.00 -14.21
C GLY A 260 -7.56 5.33 -13.61
N ALA A 261 -6.68 6.33 -13.55
CA ALA A 261 -7.01 7.65 -13.03
C ALA A 261 -8.10 8.36 -13.85
N LYS A 262 -8.12 8.16 -15.18
CA LYS A 262 -9.19 8.66 -16.05
C LYS A 262 -10.51 7.90 -15.83
N ALA A 263 -10.44 6.58 -15.68
CA ALA A 263 -11.62 5.75 -15.43
C ALA A 263 -12.26 6.04 -14.06
N GLY A 264 -11.43 6.22 -13.02
CA GLY A 264 -11.90 6.50 -11.66
C GLY A 264 -12.68 7.81 -11.53
N GLN A 265 -12.44 8.79 -12.39
CA GLN A 265 -13.20 10.05 -12.41
C GLN A 265 -14.66 9.87 -12.84
N LYS A 266 -15.01 8.76 -13.51
CA LYS A 266 -16.39 8.48 -13.95
C LYS A 266 -17.22 7.76 -12.89
N LEU A 267 -16.60 7.22 -11.85
CA LEU A 267 -17.26 6.42 -10.81
C LEU A 267 -17.57 7.27 -9.57
N ARG A 268 -18.70 6.98 -8.91
CA ARG A 268 -19.02 7.63 -7.63
C ARG A 268 -18.08 7.08 -6.55
N GLY A 269 -17.69 7.94 -5.59
CA GLY A 269 -16.76 7.56 -4.50
C GLY A 269 -17.21 6.34 -3.69
N GLU A 270 -18.52 6.13 -3.54
CA GLU A 270 -19.11 4.95 -2.89
C GLU A 270 -18.84 3.66 -3.67
N GLN A 271 -19.00 3.69 -5.01
CA GLN A 271 -18.76 2.55 -5.89
C GLN A 271 -17.27 2.18 -5.92
N LEU A 272 -16.39 3.19 -6.01
CA LEU A 272 -14.94 2.99 -5.92
C LEU A 272 -14.56 2.28 -4.62
N ARG A 273 -15.12 2.73 -3.49
CA ARG A 273 -14.86 2.11 -2.19
C ARG A 273 -15.39 0.68 -2.11
N ALA A 274 -16.56 0.40 -2.67
CA ALA A 274 -17.13 -0.95 -2.72
C ALA A 274 -16.27 -1.91 -3.54
N LEU A 275 -15.88 -1.51 -4.75
CA LEU A 275 -15.04 -2.30 -5.65
C LEU A 275 -13.69 -2.61 -5.02
N LEU A 276 -13.05 -1.61 -4.42
CA LEU A 276 -11.80 -1.79 -3.70
C LEU A 276 -11.95 -2.75 -2.53
N GLY A 277 -12.99 -2.57 -1.69
CA GLY A 277 -13.25 -3.45 -0.55
C GLY A 277 -13.47 -4.90 -0.95
N MET A 278 -14.26 -5.15 -2.01
CA MET A 278 -14.48 -6.50 -2.54
C MET A 278 -13.18 -7.14 -3.06
N LEU A 279 -12.39 -6.39 -3.84
CA LEU A 279 -11.12 -6.89 -4.37
C LEU A 279 -10.13 -7.25 -3.26
N VAL A 280 -9.98 -6.36 -2.27
CA VAL A 280 -9.12 -6.56 -1.10
C VAL A 280 -9.53 -7.82 -0.33
N LEU A 281 -10.83 -7.98 -0.08
CA LEU A 281 -11.35 -9.15 0.61
C LEU A 281 -11.13 -10.44 -0.19
N ALA A 282 -11.29 -10.40 -1.52
CA ALA A 282 -11.00 -11.55 -2.37
C ALA A 282 -9.53 -11.97 -2.27
N VAL A 283 -8.59 -11.02 -2.25
CA VAL A 283 -7.16 -11.30 -2.05
C VAL A 283 -6.89 -11.83 -0.64
N ALA A 284 -7.50 -11.23 0.38
CA ALA A 284 -7.37 -11.68 1.78
C ALA A 284 -7.85 -13.13 1.95
N VAL A 285 -9.01 -13.45 1.38
CA VAL A 285 -9.61 -14.80 1.42
C VAL A 285 -8.71 -15.80 0.69
N ARG A 286 -8.17 -15.45 -0.48
CA ARG A 286 -7.25 -16.31 -1.22
C ARG A 286 -5.96 -16.59 -0.44
N LEU A 287 -5.37 -15.58 0.20
CA LEU A 287 -4.19 -15.75 1.06
C LEU A 287 -4.52 -16.60 2.29
N ALA A 288 -5.68 -16.40 2.91
CA ALA A 288 -6.14 -17.21 4.03
C ALA A 288 -6.27 -18.68 3.62
N PHE A 289 -6.92 -18.97 2.48
CA PHE A 289 -6.99 -20.34 1.96
C PHE A 289 -5.61 -20.93 1.70
N GLY A 290 -4.67 -20.15 1.18
CA GLY A 290 -3.27 -20.59 0.98
C GLY A 290 -2.55 -20.99 2.27
N LEU A 291 -2.95 -20.43 3.42
CA LEU A 291 -2.40 -20.80 4.73
C LEU A 291 -2.96 -22.12 5.28
N PHE A 292 -4.19 -22.49 4.89
CA PHE A 292 -4.86 -23.71 5.37
C PHE A 292 -4.72 -24.89 4.41
N LEU A 293 -4.40 -24.64 3.13
CA LEU A 293 -4.18 -25.70 2.15
C LEU A 293 -2.81 -26.37 2.40
N PRO A 294 -2.74 -27.71 2.38
CA PRO A 294 -1.46 -28.40 2.47
C PRO A 294 -0.59 -27.99 1.26
N PRO A 295 0.68 -27.66 1.48
CA PRO A 295 1.57 -27.31 0.38
C PRO A 295 1.71 -28.52 -0.55
N PRO A 296 1.75 -28.31 -1.88
CA PRO A 296 1.91 -29.39 -2.86
C PRO A 296 3.22 -30.18 -2.68
N SER A 297 4.21 -29.60 -1.99
CA SER A 297 5.41 -30.27 -1.51
C SER A 297 5.50 -30.14 0.01
N LEU A 298 5.43 -31.26 0.74
CA LEU A 298 5.52 -31.31 2.21
C LEU A 298 6.93 -30.97 2.74
N TYR A 299 7.94 -30.98 1.87
CA TYR A 299 9.33 -30.70 2.20
C TYR A 299 9.88 -29.60 1.29
N SER A 300 10.49 -28.58 1.88
CA SER A 300 11.36 -27.64 1.19
C SER A 300 12.81 -27.97 1.53
N LEU A 301 13.64 -28.18 0.51
CA LEU A 301 15.09 -28.30 0.70
C LEU A 301 15.65 -26.89 0.92
N THR A 302 15.71 -26.46 2.18
CA THR A 302 16.48 -25.27 2.55
C THR A 302 17.94 -25.70 2.65
N GLY A 303 18.78 -25.25 1.71
CA GLY A 303 20.22 -25.48 1.80
C GLY A 303 20.77 -24.97 3.13
N LEU A 304 21.46 -25.84 3.88
CA LEU A 304 22.07 -25.52 5.18
C LEU A 304 23.27 -24.55 5.07
N THR A 305 23.65 -24.14 3.87
CA THR A 305 24.74 -23.22 3.60
C THR A 305 24.17 -21.87 3.22
N GLY A 306 24.28 -20.89 4.13
CA GLY A 306 23.90 -19.50 3.91
C GLY A 306 24.82 -18.78 2.93
N GLU A 307 24.79 -19.18 1.67
CA GLU A 307 25.25 -18.40 0.52
C GLU A 307 24.10 -18.37 -0.51
N PRO A 308 23.89 -17.23 -1.19
CA PRO A 308 22.70 -16.96 -1.99
C PRO A 308 22.49 -17.95 -3.13
#